data_AF-A0A2K5TVE2-F1
#
_entry.id   AF-A0A2K5TVE2-F1
#
_cell.length_a   1.000
_cell.length_b   1.000
_cell.length_c   1.000
_cell.angle_alpha   90.00
_cell.angle_beta   90.00
_cell.angle_gamma   90.00
#
_symmetry.space_group_name_H-M   'P 1'
#
loop_
_entity.id
_entity.type
_entity.pdbx_description
1 polymer ?
#
loop_
_entity_poly.entity_id
_entity_poly.type
_entity_poly.pdbx_seq_one_letter_code
_entity_poly.pdbx_strand_id
1 'polypeptide(L)'
;MNFSEVFKLSSLLCKFSPDGKYLASCVQYRLVVRDVNTLQILQLYTCLDQIQHIEWSADSLFILCAMYKRGLVQVWSLEQPEWHCKIDEGSAGLVASCWSPDGRHILNTTEFHLRITVWSLCTKSVSYIKYPKACLQGITFTRDGRYMALAERRDCKDYVSIFVCSDWQLLRVRILNHVTWKMITEFGHPATINNPKIVVYKEAEKSPQLGLGCLSFPPPGAGAGPLPSSESKYPETCYRQSKPENRHRNAGI
;
A
#
# COMPACT_ATOMS: atom_id res chain seq x y z
N MET A 1 27.35 -0.47 -33.08
CA MET A 1 26.96 -0.68 -31.67
C MET A 1 26.49 -2.12 -31.55
N ASN A 2 27.18 -2.94 -30.76
CA ASN A 2 26.75 -4.32 -30.51
C ASN A 2 25.74 -4.30 -29.37
N PHE A 3 24.48 -4.59 -29.68
CA PHE A 3 23.45 -4.75 -28.67
C PHE A 3 23.43 -6.22 -28.22
N SER A 4 23.30 -6.46 -26.92
CA SER A 4 23.04 -7.79 -26.38
C SER A 4 21.69 -8.31 -26.88
N GLU A 5 21.53 -9.63 -26.94
CA GLU A 5 20.23 -10.23 -27.26
C GLU A 5 19.11 -9.69 -26.36
N VAL A 6 17.93 -9.48 -26.94
CA VAL A 6 16.77 -9.01 -26.20
C VAL A 6 16.22 -10.16 -25.36
N PHE A 7 16.35 -10.05 -24.03
CA PHE A 7 15.81 -11.04 -23.12
C PHE A 7 14.29 -10.91 -23.03
N LYS A 8 13.56 -11.97 -23.35
CA LYS A 8 12.11 -12.02 -23.16
C LYS A 8 11.81 -11.91 -21.67
N LEU A 9 11.09 -10.87 -21.27
CA LEU A 9 10.62 -10.69 -19.90
C LEU A 9 9.11 -10.92 -19.85
N SER A 10 8.65 -11.69 -18.86
CA SER A 10 7.23 -11.75 -18.57
C SER A 10 6.87 -10.56 -17.69
N SER A 11 5.88 -9.78 -18.11
CA SER A 11 5.29 -8.70 -17.29
C SER A 11 6.29 -7.68 -16.73
N LEU A 12 7.43 -7.46 -17.40
CA LEU A 12 8.50 -6.54 -16.97
C LEU A 12 9.07 -6.84 -15.56
N LEU A 13 9.00 -8.09 -15.12
CA LEU A 13 9.54 -8.52 -13.82
C LEU A 13 11.04 -8.73 -13.91
N CYS A 14 11.80 -7.65 -13.79
CA CYS A 14 13.25 -7.67 -13.57
C CYS A 14 13.65 -6.71 -12.45
N LYS A 15 14.61 -7.13 -11.62
CA LYS A 15 15.12 -6.35 -10.50
C LYS A 15 16.61 -6.62 -10.30
N PHE A 16 17.38 -5.56 -10.12
CA PHE A 16 18.75 -5.66 -9.64
C PHE A 16 18.77 -6.01 -8.15
N SER A 17 19.75 -6.78 -7.73
CA SER A 17 20.03 -6.99 -6.31
C SER A 17 20.46 -5.67 -5.65
N PRO A 18 20.19 -5.48 -4.34
CA PRO A 18 20.63 -4.29 -3.61
C PRO A 18 22.13 -4.02 -3.66
N ASP A 19 22.96 -5.07 -3.74
CA ASP A 19 24.41 -4.97 -3.90
C ASP A 19 24.88 -4.65 -5.34
N GLY A 20 23.96 -4.65 -6.31
CA GLY A 20 24.22 -4.36 -7.72
C GLY A 20 24.97 -5.45 -8.49
N LYS A 21 25.23 -6.62 -7.88
CA LYS A 21 25.99 -7.70 -8.53
C LYS A 21 25.14 -8.62 -9.39
N TYR A 22 23.85 -8.73 -9.07
CA TYR A 22 22.95 -9.70 -9.68
C TYR A 22 21.73 -9.03 -10.31
N LEU A 23 21.24 -9.64 -11.39
CA LEU A 23 19.99 -9.28 -12.06
C LEU A 23 19.04 -10.48 -11.99
N ALA A 24 17.92 -10.31 -11.30
CA ALA A 24 16.81 -11.26 -11.33
C ALA A 24 15.89 -10.89 -12.49
N SER A 25 15.48 -11.89 -13.25
CA SER A 25 14.52 -11.78 -14.34
C SER A 25 13.54 -12.94 -14.29
N CYS A 26 12.25 -12.64 -14.50
CA CYS A 26 11.21 -13.67 -14.45
C CYS A 26 10.50 -13.83 -15.79
N VAL A 27 10.29 -15.10 -16.15
CA VAL A 27 9.55 -15.50 -17.34
C VAL A 27 8.56 -16.58 -16.94
N GLN A 28 7.28 -16.24 -16.88
CA GLN A 28 6.20 -17.11 -16.42
C GLN A 28 6.50 -17.65 -15.01
N TYR A 29 6.80 -18.94 -14.88
CA TYR A 29 7.12 -19.61 -13.62
C TYR A 29 8.63 -19.74 -13.36
N ARG A 30 9.49 -19.28 -14.27
CA ARG A 30 10.95 -19.38 -14.14
C ARG A 30 11.55 -18.07 -13.64
N LEU A 31 12.41 -18.17 -12.64
CA LEU A 31 13.28 -17.10 -12.16
C LEU A 31 14.71 -17.39 -12.66
N VAL A 32 15.28 -16.43 -13.38
CA VAL A 32 16.66 -16.49 -13.90
C VAL A 32 17.47 -15.39 -13.21
N VAL A 33 18.54 -15.78 -12.54
CA VAL A 33 19.48 -14.88 -11.89
C VAL A 33 20.76 -14.83 -12.71
N ARG A 34 21.20 -13.62 -13.03
CA ARG A 34 22.38 -13.35 -13.85
C ARG A 34 23.37 -12.49 -13.10
N ASP A 35 24.64 -12.64 -13.42
CA ASP A 35 25.66 -11.66 -13.05
C ASP A 35 25.48 -10.37 -13.88
N VAL A 36 25.59 -9.20 -13.25
CA VAL A 36 25.36 -7.91 -13.92
C VAL A 36 26.47 -7.55 -14.90
N ASN A 37 27.72 -7.92 -14.61
CA ASN A 37 28.89 -7.56 -15.43
C ASN A 37 29.00 -8.46 -16.65
N THR A 38 28.77 -9.76 -16.48
CA THR A 38 28.97 -10.78 -17.53
C THR A 38 27.67 -11.19 -18.22
N LEU A 39 26.50 -10.90 -17.62
CA LEU A 39 25.17 -11.33 -18.06
C LEU A 39 24.98 -12.85 -18.15
N GLN A 40 25.93 -13.63 -17.64
CA GLN A 40 25.86 -15.08 -17.58
C GLN A 40 24.82 -15.51 -16.54
N ILE A 41 24.16 -16.64 -16.81
CA ILE A 41 23.17 -17.22 -15.91
C ILE A 41 23.91 -17.89 -14.76
N LEU A 42 23.68 -17.41 -13.54
CA LEU A 42 24.24 -17.99 -12.32
C LEU A 42 23.32 -19.05 -11.74
N GLN A 43 22.03 -18.75 -11.67
CA GLN A 43 21.02 -19.63 -11.08
C GLN A 43 19.73 -19.60 -11.89
N LEU A 44 19.06 -20.75 -11.94
CA LEU A 44 17.77 -20.93 -12.58
C LEU A 44 16.83 -21.66 -11.61
N TYR A 45 15.79 -20.97 -11.16
CA TYR A 45 14.79 -21.53 -10.26
C TYR A 45 13.44 -21.68 -10.97
N THR A 46 12.71 -22.75 -10.60
CA THR A 46 11.39 -23.07 -11.13
C THR A 46 10.36 -22.94 -10.01
N CYS A 47 9.46 -21.99 -10.13
CA CYS A 47 8.36 -21.79 -9.20
C CYS A 47 7.16 -22.67 -9.58
N LEU A 48 6.23 -22.83 -8.64
CA LEU A 48 5.07 -23.71 -8.79
C LEU A 48 3.95 -23.15 -9.69
N ASP A 49 3.99 -21.86 -10.00
CA ASP A 49 3.01 -21.16 -10.86
C ASP A 49 3.64 -19.90 -11.45
N GLN A 50 2.89 -19.19 -12.30
CA GLN A 50 3.28 -17.90 -12.85
C GLN A 50 3.60 -16.91 -11.72
N ILE A 51 4.79 -16.31 -11.80
CA ILE A 51 5.27 -15.30 -10.87
C ILE A 51 4.62 -13.97 -11.24
N GLN A 52 3.97 -13.30 -10.27
CA GLN A 52 3.42 -11.95 -10.47
C GLN A 52 4.26 -10.86 -9.81
N HIS A 53 5.05 -11.19 -8.79
CA HIS A 53 5.91 -10.23 -8.11
C HIS A 53 7.23 -10.87 -7.69
N ILE A 54 8.31 -10.08 -7.77
CA ILE A 54 9.63 -10.47 -7.27
C ILE A 54 10.25 -9.37 -6.42
N GLU A 55 10.98 -9.77 -5.40
CA GLU A 55 11.70 -8.85 -4.53
C GLU A 55 12.95 -9.49 -3.96
N TRP A 56 14.06 -8.74 -3.98
CA TRP A 56 15.31 -9.13 -3.35
C TRP A 56 15.26 -8.82 -1.85
N SER A 57 15.85 -9.69 -1.03
CA SER A 57 16.16 -9.35 0.36
C SER A 57 17.18 -8.21 0.42
N ALA A 58 17.18 -7.43 1.50
CA ALA A 58 18.07 -6.29 1.67
C ALA A 58 19.57 -6.65 1.63
N ASP A 59 19.92 -7.89 2.00
CA ASP A 59 21.28 -8.43 1.96
C ASP A 59 21.65 -9.10 0.61
N SER A 60 20.76 -9.07 -0.39
CA SER A 60 20.95 -9.69 -1.71
C SER A 60 21.10 -11.22 -1.72
N LEU A 61 20.87 -11.91 -0.59
CA LEU A 61 21.06 -13.36 -0.47
C LEU A 61 19.82 -14.17 -0.87
N PHE A 62 18.64 -13.57 -0.73
CA PHE A 62 17.37 -14.23 -0.98
C PHE A 62 16.54 -13.51 -2.02
N ILE A 63 15.75 -14.28 -2.76
CA ILE A 63 14.77 -13.76 -3.72
C ILE A 63 13.39 -14.30 -3.34
N LEU A 64 12.44 -13.40 -3.16
CA LEU A 64 11.04 -13.68 -2.98
C LEU A 64 10.35 -13.70 -4.35
N CYS A 65 9.55 -14.73 -4.59
CA CYS A 65 8.65 -14.85 -5.74
C CYS A 65 7.22 -15.05 -5.24
N ALA A 66 6.35 -14.08 -5.49
CA ALA A 66 4.95 -14.17 -5.12
C ALA A 66 4.09 -14.66 -6.28
N MET A 67 3.20 -15.59 -5.97
CA MET A 67 2.22 -16.21 -6.86
C MET A 67 0.81 -15.93 -6.33
N TYR A 68 0.33 -14.70 -6.53
CA TYR A 68 -0.92 -14.19 -5.96
C TYR A 68 -2.15 -14.98 -6.38
N LYS A 69 -2.22 -15.43 -7.64
CA LYS A 69 -3.34 -16.25 -8.13
C LYS A 69 -3.51 -17.59 -7.38
N ARG A 70 -2.42 -18.08 -6.77
CA ARG A 70 -2.39 -19.34 -6.03
C ARG A 70 -2.29 -19.15 -4.51
N GLY A 71 -2.13 -17.90 -4.03
CA GLY A 71 -1.94 -17.63 -2.60
C GLY A 71 -0.58 -18.08 -2.05
N LEU A 72 0.44 -18.22 -2.91
CA LEU A 72 1.75 -18.78 -2.53
C LEU A 72 2.86 -17.74 -2.62
N VAL A 73 3.85 -17.89 -1.73
CA VAL A 73 5.16 -17.24 -1.86
C VAL A 73 6.24 -18.30 -1.80
N GLN A 74 7.20 -18.24 -2.71
CA GLN A 74 8.42 -19.04 -2.68
C GLN A 74 9.63 -18.13 -2.48
N VAL A 75 10.60 -18.60 -1.70
CA VAL A 75 11.85 -17.90 -1.43
C VAL A 75 13.00 -18.81 -1.78
N TRP A 76 13.97 -18.26 -2.50
CA TRP A 76 15.18 -18.96 -2.95
C TRP A 76 16.41 -18.32 -2.32
N SER A 77 17.38 -19.14 -1.94
CA SER A 77 18.70 -18.68 -1.49
C SER A 77 19.71 -18.79 -2.63
N LEU A 78 20.52 -17.74 -2.83
CA LEU A 78 21.63 -17.76 -3.78
C LEU A 78 22.86 -18.50 -3.26
N GLU A 79 23.14 -18.41 -1.97
CA GLU A 79 24.29 -19.09 -1.36
C GLU A 79 24.06 -20.59 -1.20
N GLN A 80 22.81 -20.98 -0.95
CA GLN A 80 22.41 -22.36 -0.67
C GLN A 80 21.32 -22.80 -1.65
N PRO A 81 21.68 -23.36 -2.83
CA PRO A 81 20.72 -23.71 -3.88
C PRO A 81 19.65 -24.73 -3.45
N GLU A 82 19.98 -25.61 -2.50
CA GLU A 82 19.04 -26.60 -1.95
C GLU A 82 18.02 -25.97 -0.98
N TRP A 83 18.36 -24.82 -0.38
CA TRP A 83 17.48 -24.14 0.53
C TRP A 83 16.37 -23.42 -0.23
N HIS A 84 15.14 -23.70 0.15
CA HIS A 84 13.97 -23.00 -0.35
C HIS A 84 12.91 -22.93 0.75
N CYS A 85 12.16 -21.83 0.76
CA CYS A 85 11.00 -21.68 1.63
C CYS A 85 9.74 -21.58 0.78
N LYS A 86 8.69 -22.29 1.21
CA LYS A 86 7.34 -22.18 0.66
C LYS A 86 6.41 -21.69 1.76
N ILE A 87 5.75 -20.57 1.50
CA ILE A 87 4.73 -19.99 2.37
C ILE A 87 3.38 -20.11 1.66
N ASP A 88 2.42 -20.71 2.36
CA ASP A 88 1.06 -20.95 1.88
C ASP A 88 0.09 -20.22 2.79
N GLU A 89 -0.56 -19.17 2.30
CA GLU A 89 -1.61 -18.45 3.04
C GLU A 89 -2.96 -19.18 2.98
N GLY A 90 -3.04 -20.29 2.24
CA GLY A 90 -4.24 -21.10 2.09
C GLY A 90 -5.38 -20.34 1.41
N SER A 91 -6.61 -20.59 1.88
CA SER A 91 -7.82 -20.03 1.29
C SER A 91 -8.03 -18.54 1.56
N ALA A 92 -7.21 -17.90 2.38
CA ALA A 92 -7.30 -16.46 2.65
C ALA A 92 -6.85 -15.59 1.46
N GLY A 93 -6.21 -16.20 0.46
CA GLY A 93 -5.66 -15.50 -0.70
C GLY A 93 -4.48 -14.59 -0.32
N LEU A 94 -3.84 -14.02 -1.34
CA LEU A 94 -2.65 -13.19 -1.18
C LEU A 94 -2.69 -12.04 -2.18
N VAL A 95 -2.62 -10.80 -1.69
CA VAL A 95 -2.65 -9.59 -2.54
C VAL A 95 -1.29 -8.90 -2.63
N ALA A 96 -0.50 -8.95 -1.57
CA ALA A 96 0.82 -8.31 -1.53
C ALA A 96 1.77 -9.11 -0.65
N SER A 97 3.06 -9.04 -0.98
CA SER A 97 4.15 -9.65 -0.23
C SER A 97 5.34 -8.71 -0.27
N CYS A 98 6.01 -8.51 0.86
CA CYS A 98 7.24 -7.73 0.91
C CYS A 98 8.23 -8.27 1.96
N TRP A 99 9.49 -7.90 1.77
CA TRP A 99 10.53 -8.17 2.77
C TRP A 99 10.45 -7.19 3.95
N SER A 100 10.77 -7.72 5.12
CA SER A 100 11.21 -6.89 6.23
C SER A 100 12.62 -6.32 5.94
N PRO A 101 12.97 -5.13 6.47
CA PRO A 101 14.29 -4.53 6.33
C PRO A 101 15.45 -5.41 6.81
N ASP A 102 15.18 -6.37 7.71
CA ASP A 102 16.19 -7.32 8.19
C ASP A 102 16.50 -8.45 7.19
N GLY A 103 15.72 -8.60 6.12
CA GLY A 103 15.87 -9.69 5.15
C GLY A 103 15.62 -11.08 5.72
N ARG A 104 14.99 -11.21 6.89
CA ARG A 104 14.70 -12.49 7.57
C ARG A 104 13.23 -12.70 7.85
N HIS A 105 12.42 -11.65 7.76
CA HIS A 105 10.98 -11.76 7.84
C HIS A 105 10.30 -11.39 6.51
N ILE A 106 9.18 -12.04 6.24
CA ILE A 106 8.33 -11.79 5.07
C ILE A 106 6.95 -11.38 5.56
N LEU A 107 6.44 -10.28 5.03
CA LEU A 107 5.10 -9.79 5.32
C LEU A 107 4.19 -10.11 4.15
N ASN A 108 3.13 -10.86 4.41
CA ASN A 108 2.12 -11.21 3.43
C ASN A 108 0.81 -10.54 3.82
N THR A 109 0.21 -9.81 2.88
CA THR A 109 -1.12 -9.22 3.04
C THR A 109 -2.13 -10.14 2.36
N THR A 110 -3.10 -10.63 3.12
CA THR A 110 -4.14 -11.52 2.58
C THR A 110 -5.13 -10.77 1.72
N GLU A 111 -5.95 -11.50 0.98
CA GLU A 111 -7.03 -10.91 0.18
C GLU A 111 -7.98 -10.07 1.06
N PHE A 112 -8.58 -9.03 0.47
CA PHE A 112 -9.43 -8.04 1.13
C PHE A 112 -8.79 -7.31 2.33
N HIS A 113 -7.46 -7.37 2.49
CA HIS A 113 -6.75 -6.77 3.62
C HIS A 113 -7.30 -7.28 4.97
N LEU A 114 -7.67 -8.56 5.06
CA LEU A 114 -8.18 -9.13 6.31
C LEU A 114 -7.11 -9.13 7.41
N ARG A 115 -5.88 -9.47 7.05
CA ARG A 115 -4.73 -9.52 7.96
C ARG A 115 -3.41 -9.38 7.21
N ILE A 116 -2.37 -9.03 7.95
CA ILE A 116 -0.99 -9.24 7.52
C ILE A 116 -0.42 -10.39 8.35
N THR A 117 0.19 -11.36 7.69
CA THR A 117 0.96 -12.41 8.34
C THR A 117 2.44 -12.09 8.20
N VAL A 118 3.18 -12.28 9.29
CA VAL A 118 4.61 -12.06 9.31
C VAL A 118 5.31 -13.38 9.59
N TRP A 119 6.06 -13.84 8.60
CA TRP A 119 6.74 -15.12 8.60
C TRP A 119 8.21 -14.92 8.92
N SER A 120 8.72 -15.60 9.95
CA SER A 120 10.16 -15.63 10.23
C SER A 120 10.83 -16.78 9.51
N LEU A 121 11.83 -16.49 8.68
CA LEU A 121 12.62 -17.51 7.99
C LEU A 121 13.59 -18.23 8.94
N CYS A 122 13.96 -17.61 10.05
CA CYS A 122 14.89 -18.16 11.03
C CYS A 122 14.21 -19.14 11.99
N THR A 123 13.12 -18.69 12.65
CA THR A 123 12.43 -19.48 13.68
C THR A 123 11.26 -20.29 13.14
N LYS A 124 10.85 -20.05 11.87
CA LYS A 124 9.65 -20.61 11.25
C LYS A 124 8.35 -20.25 12.00
N SER A 125 8.37 -19.19 12.80
CA SER A 125 7.19 -18.69 13.49
C SER A 125 6.36 -17.76 12.61
N VAL A 126 5.06 -17.66 12.90
CA VAL A 126 4.11 -16.77 12.23
C VAL A 126 3.48 -15.83 13.24
N SER A 127 3.52 -14.54 12.94
CA SER A 127 2.80 -13.50 13.68
C SER A 127 1.65 -12.95 12.84
N TYR A 128 0.56 -12.53 13.50
CA TYR A 128 -0.64 -12.04 12.83
C TYR A 128 -0.93 -10.60 13.24
N ILE A 129 -1.01 -9.72 12.25
CA ILE A 129 -1.37 -8.31 12.43
C ILE A 129 -2.76 -8.07 11.85
N LYS A 130 -3.67 -7.58 12.68
CA LYS A 130 -5.10 -7.43 12.35
C LYS A 130 -5.42 -6.02 11.87
N TYR A 131 -6.51 -5.91 11.11
CA TYR A 131 -7.12 -4.66 10.66
C TYR A 131 -6.26 -3.77 9.74
N PRO A 132 -5.42 -4.31 8.84
CA PRO A 132 -4.68 -3.46 7.92
C PRO A 132 -5.67 -2.68 7.04
N LYS A 133 -5.43 -1.37 6.90
CA LYS A 133 -6.28 -0.52 6.06
C LYS A 133 -5.98 -0.82 4.60
N ALA A 134 -7.03 -1.00 3.80
CA ALA A 134 -6.93 -1.10 2.35
C ALA A 134 -6.55 0.27 1.76
N CYS A 135 -5.25 0.52 1.56
CA CYS A 135 -4.73 1.71 0.89
C CYS A 135 -3.44 1.40 0.13
N LEU A 136 -3.09 2.27 -0.82
CA LEU A 136 -1.91 2.10 -1.70
C LEU A 136 -0.59 1.99 -0.92
N GLN A 137 -0.45 2.74 0.17
CA GLN A 137 0.75 2.77 1.00
C GLN A 137 0.37 2.65 2.48
N GLY A 138 -0.04 1.44 2.87
CA GLY A 138 -0.47 1.14 4.24
C GLY A 138 0.65 0.77 5.20
N ILE A 139 1.84 0.44 4.71
CA ILE A 139 2.96 -0.04 5.51
C ILE A 139 4.21 0.75 5.14
N THR A 140 5.00 1.12 6.15
CA THR A 140 6.34 1.68 5.94
C THR A 140 7.27 1.32 7.11
N PHE A 141 8.56 1.22 6.81
CA PHE A 141 9.59 0.89 7.79
C PHE A 141 10.45 2.11 8.10
N THR A 142 10.99 2.16 9.31
CA THR A 142 12.04 3.12 9.63
C THR A 142 13.32 2.77 8.89
N ARG A 143 14.15 3.78 8.61
CA ARG A 143 15.42 3.59 7.88
C ARG A 143 16.39 2.64 8.59
N ASP A 144 16.32 2.58 9.92
CA ASP A 144 17.11 1.65 10.74
C ASP A 144 16.46 0.25 10.86
N GLY A 145 15.29 0.03 10.24
CA GLY A 145 14.58 -1.24 10.25
C GLY A 145 13.99 -1.65 11.60
N ARG A 146 14.05 -0.77 12.61
CA ARG A 146 13.64 -1.10 13.98
C ARG A 146 12.13 -1.11 14.17
N TYR A 147 11.43 -0.22 13.46
CA TYR A 147 10.00 -0.05 13.59
C TYR A 147 9.28 -0.12 12.25
N MET A 148 8.04 -0.58 12.30
CA MET A 148 7.11 -0.54 11.18
C MET A 148 5.88 0.28 11.56
N ALA A 149 5.47 1.21 10.71
CA ALA A 149 4.19 1.87 10.82
C ALA A 149 3.17 1.22 9.88
N LEU A 150 1.99 0.92 10.41
CA LEU A 150 0.85 0.35 9.69
C LEU A 150 -0.35 1.28 9.82
N ALA A 151 -0.96 1.63 8.71
CA ALA A 151 -2.30 2.21 8.68
C ALA A 151 -3.33 1.11 8.95
N GLU A 152 -4.14 1.28 9.99
CA GLU A 152 -5.19 0.34 10.37
C GLU A 152 -6.55 1.05 10.41
N ARG A 153 -7.62 0.29 10.17
CA ARG A 153 -8.99 0.80 10.27
C ARG A 153 -9.82 -0.09 11.20
N ARG A 154 -10.30 0.49 12.30
CA ARG A 154 -11.12 -0.19 13.31
C ARG A 154 -12.35 0.65 13.61
N ASP A 155 -13.53 0.05 13.60
CA ASP A 155 -14.81 0.75 13.89
C ASP A 155 -14.98 2.05 13.09
N CYS A 156 -14.68 1.98 11.78
CA CYS A 156 -14.69 3.11 10.85
C CYS A 156 -13.76 4.29 11.20
N LYS A 157 -12.84 4.12 12.15
CA LYS A 157 -11.79 5.09 12.50
C LYS A 157 -10.45 4.61 11.98
N ASP A 158 -9.64 5.55 11.53
CA ASP A 158 -8.29 5.28 11.06
C ASP A 158 -7.28 5.45 12.21
N TYR A 159 -6.31 4.55 12.27
CA TYR A 159 -5.20 4.65 13.22
C TYR A 159 -3.88 4.35 12.51
N VAL A 160 -2.79 4.78 13.13
CA VAL A 160 -1.43 4.33 12.82
C VAL A 160 -0.93 3.50 13.99
N SER A 161 -0.61 2.24 13.70
CA SER A 161 0.01 1.31 14.61
C SER A 161 1.51 1.23 14.34
N ILE A 162 2.32 1.36 15.38
CA ILE A 162 3.77 1.20 15.34
C ILE A 162 4.12 -0.15 15.95
N PHE A 163 4.81 -0.99 15.18
CA PHE A 163 5.30 -2.29 15.59
C PHE A 163 6.82 -2.27 15.74
N VAL A 164 7.34 -3.07 16.66
CA VAL A 164 8.77 -3.36 16.75
C VAL A 164 9.07 -4.55 15.83
N CYS A 165 10.05 -4.42 14.94
CA CYS A 165 10.31 -5.47 13.93
C CYS A 165 11.03 -6.71 14.49
N SER A 166 11.63 -6.64 15.68
CA SER A 166 12.33 -7.78 16.28
C SER A 166 11.40 -8.92 16.70
N ASP A 167 10.22 -8.57 17.21
CA ASP A 167 9.24 -9.50 17.79
C ASP A 167 7.82 -9.28 17.24
N TRP A 168 7.66 -8.33 16.32
CA TRP A 168 6.39 -7.93 15.71
C TRP A 168 5.32 -7.53 16.74
N GLN A 169 5.76 -7.04 17.91
CA GLN A 169 4.87 -6.57 18.95
C GLN A 169 4.39 -5.14 18.68
N LEU A 170 3.15 -4.88 19.03
CA LEU A 170 2.53 -3.56 18.92
C LEU A 170 3.10 -2.64 20.01
N LEU A 171 3.88 -1.64 19.61
CA LEU A 171 4.42 -0.64 20.52
C LEU A 171 3.38 0.42 20.87
N ARG A 172 2.66 0.93 19.86
CA ARG A 172 1.80 2.10 20.02
C ARG A 172 0.74 2.20 18.93
N VAL A 173 -0.45 2.65 19.31
CA VAL A 173 -1.53 3.01 18.38
C VAL A 173 -1.81 4.51 18.50
N ARG A 174 -2.05 5.18 17.37
CA ARG A 174 -2.41 6.60 17.28
C ARG A 174 -3.63 6.77 16.41
N ILE A 175 -4.69 7.40 16.91
CA ILE A 175 -5.87 7.72 16.12
C ILE A 175 -5.51 8.81 15.10
N LEU A 176 -5.79 8.57 13.83
CA LEU A 176 -5.81 9.58 12.80
C LEU A 176 -7.19 10.25 12.83
N ASN A 177 -7.40 11.16 13.77
CA ASN A 177 -8.58 12.02 13.73
C ASN A 177 -8.30 13.19 12.78
N HIS A 178 -9.29 13.57 11.97
CA HIS A 178 -9.27 14.73 11.08
C HIS A 178 -9.13 16.09 11.78
N VAL A 179 -8.82 16.15 13.08
CA VAL A 179 -8.70 17.38 13.85
C VAL A 179 -7.60 17.22 14.89
N THR A 180 -6.44 17.80 14.63
CA THR A 180 -5.65 18.57 15.62
C THR A 180 -4.47 19.24 14.91
N TRP A 181 -4.76 20.02 13.86
CA TRP A 181 -3.98 21.25 13.70
C TRP A 181 -4.41 22.17 14.85
N LYS A 182 -3.83 21.96 16.03
CA LYS A 182 -3.95 22.95 17.09
C LYS A 182 -3.01 24.07 16.70
N MET A 183 -3.56 25.22 16.32
CA MET A 183 -2.77 26.43 16.10
C MET A 183 -1.94 26.67 17.37
N ILE A 184 -0.62 26.47 17.26
CA ILE A 184 0.30 26.57 18.40
C ILE A 184 0.59 28.05 18.69
N THR A 185 0.64 28.86 17.64
CA THR A 185 0.78 30.31 17.70
C THR A 185 0.43 30.91 16.35
N GLU A 186 -0.14 32.12 16.35
CA GLU A 186 -0.34 32.95 15.17
C GLU A 186 0.56 34.17 15.33
N PHE A 187 1.47 34.36 14.39
CA PHE A 187 2.32 35.55 14.38
C PHE A 187 1.66 36.60 13.51
N GLY A 188 1.13 37.66 14.13
CA GLY A 188 0.64 38.82 13.42
C GLY A 188 1.76 39.44 12.58
N HIS A 189 1.51 39.65 11.29
CA HIS A 189 2.43 40.39 10.43
C HIS A 189 2.13 41.89 10.55
N PRO A 190 3.16 42.76 10.62
CA PRO A 190 2.94 44.20 10.57
C PRO A 190 2.26 44.57 9.24
N ALA A 191 1.17 45.34 9.31
CA ALA A 191 0.36 45.73 8.15
C ALA A 191 1.12 46.62 7.15
N THR A 192 2.30 47.12 7.52
CA THR A 192 3.11 48.01 6.70
C THR A 192 4.58 47.67 6.89
N ILE A 193 5.26 47.27 5.82
CA ILE A 193 6.69 46.92 5.82
C ILE A 193 7.42 48.01 5.01
N ASN A 194 8.03 48.97 5.68
CA ASN A 194 8.82 50.04 5.05
C ASN A 194 10.30 49.67 4.98
N ASN A 195 10.64 48.65 4.20
CA ASN A 195 12.03 48.28 3.94
C ASN A 195 12.26 48.03 2.43
N PRO A 196 13.10 48.81 1.75
CA PRO A 196 13.32 48.70 0.31
C PRO A 196 14.02 47.42 -0.13
N LYS A 197 14.47 46.57 0.80
CA LYS A 197 15.11 45.27 0.53
C LYS A 197 14.19 44.07 0.74
N ILE A 198 12.92 44.28 1.13
CA ILE A 198 11.97 43.19 1.38
C ILE A 198 11.06 43.02 0.16
N VAL A 199 11.02 41.79 -0.36
CA VAL A 199 10.08 41.38 -1.40
C VAL A 199 8.96 40.58 -0.73
N VAL A 200 7.71 41.02 -0.89
CA VAL A 200 6.53 40.33 -0.36
C VAL A 200 5.92 39.49 -1.47
N TYR A 201 5.80 38.19 -1.22
CA TYR A 201 5.11 37.26 -2.11
C TYR A 201 3.70 37.04 -1.58
N LYS A 202 2.69 37.27 -2.43
CA LYS A 202 1.30 36.93 -2.14
C LYS A 202 0.95 35.66 -2.90
N GLU A 203 0.55 34.62 -2.19
CA GLU A 203 -0.07 33.47 -2.82
C GLU A 203 -1.48 33.88 -3.28
N ALA A 204 -1.70 33.84 -4.59
CA ALA A 204 -3.00 34.11 -5.18
C ALA A 204 -3.53 32.78 -5.72
N GLU A 205 -4.51 32.20 -5.03
CA GLU A 205 -5.30 31.12 -5.62
C GLU A 205 -6.05 31.67 -6.83
N LYS A 206 -5.64 31.26 -8.03
CA LYS A 206 -6.43 31.48 -9.24
C LYS A 206 -7.49 30.39 -9.29
N SER A 207 -8.70 30.73 -8.86
CA SER A 207 -9.87 29.96 -9.25
C SER A 207 -10.02 30.06 -10.78
N PRO A 208 -10.11 28.92 -11.51
CA PRO A 208 -10.32 28.98 -12.94
C PRO A 208 -11.69 29.61 -13.22
N GLN A 209 -11.71 30.71 -13.97
CA GLN A 209 -12.96 31.22 -14.51
C GLN A 209 -13.48 30.19 -15.53
N LEU A 210 -14.57 29.52 -15.19
CA LEU A 210 -15.43 28.86 -16.17
C LEU A 210 -15.85 29.95 -17.17
N GLY A 211 -15.46 29.78 -18.44
CA GLY A 211 -15.88 30.65 -19.52
C GLY A 211 -17.39 30.59 -19.67
N LEU A 212 -18.10 31.50 -18.99
CA LEU A 212 -19.45 31.87 -19.39
C LEU A 212 -19.28 32.75 -20.62
N GLY A 213 -19.53 32.15 -21.79
CA GLY A 213 -19.79 32.89 -23.00
C GLY A 213 -20.85 33.96 -22.73
N CYS A 214 -20.62 35.14 -23.29
CA CYS A 214 -21.50 36.29 -23.26
C CYS A 214 -22.96 35.85 -23.49
N LEU A 215 -23.79 35.93 -22.46
CA LEU A 215 -25.24 35.86 -22.59
C LEU A 215 -25.83 37.15 -22.04
N SER A 216 -26.23 38.00 -22.97
CA SER A 216 -27.03 39.19 -22.76
C SER A 216 -28.30 38.86 -21.97
N PHE A 217 -28.54 39.61 -20.90
CA PHE A 217 -29.76 39.58 -20.08
C PHE A 217 -31.02 39.84 -20.92
N PRO A 218 -32.12 39.10 -20.68
CA PRO A 218 -33.47 39.64 -20.77
C PRO A 218 -34.05 39.91 -19.36
N PRO A 219 -35.02 40.83 -19.24
CA PRO A 219 -35.53 41.34 -17.95
C PRO A 219 -36.53 40.36 -17.28
N PRO A 220 -36.90 40.60 -16.00
CA PRO A 220 -37.53 39.59 -15.16
C PRO A 220 -39.05 39.53 -15.37
N GLY A 221 -39.60 38.31 -15.46
CA GLY A 221 -41.04 38.08 -15.56
C GLY A 221 -41.44 36.68 -15.10
N ALA A 222 -42.10 36.64 -13.94
CA ALA A 222 -43.09 35.69 -13.45
C ALA A 222 -43.04 34.18 -13.84
N GLY A 223 -42.97 33.34 -12.79
CA GLY A 223 -44.00 32.32 -12.57
C GLY A 223 -43.79 30.92 -13.16
N ALA A 224 -43.48 29.98 -12.25
CA ALA A 224 -43.95 28.58 -12.17
C ALA A 224 -43.61 27.56 -13.28
N GLY A 225 -43.04 26.43 -12.85
CA GLY A 225 -43.11 25.14 -13.56
C GLY A 225 -41.82 24.32 -13.51
N PRO A 226 -41.84 23.03 -13.11
CA PRO A 226 -40.63 22.26 -12.84
C PRO A 226 -40.04 21.66 -14.11
N LEU A 227 -38.71 21.61 -14.20
CA LEU A 227 -37.98 20.84 -15.20
C LEU A 227 -36.97 19.90 -14.51
N PRO A 228 -36.59 18.81 -15.20
CA PRO A 228 -36.51 17.49 -14.60
C PRO A 228 -35.10 17.12 -14.13
N SER A 229 -35.09 16.14 -13.24
CA SER A 229 -33.95 15.32 -12.86
C SER A 229 -33.22 14.74 -14.07
N SER A 230 -31.89 14.86 -14.09
CA SER A 230 -31.03 13.84 -14.68
C SER A 230 -29.95 13.46 -13.68
N GLU A 231 -29.91 12.16 -13.41
CA GLU A 231 -29.15 11.46 -12.40
C GLU A 231 -27.65 11.39 -12.74
N SER A 232 -26.80 11.38 -11.71
CA SER A 232 -25.56 10.60 -11.76
C SER A 232 -25.60 9.56 -10.63
N LYS A 233 -25.57 8.30 -11.04
CA LYS A 233 -25.75 7.08 -10.23
C LYS A 233 -24.47 6.67 -9.51
N TYR A 234 -24.44 6.78 -8.19
CA TYR A 234 -23.94 5.74 -7.28
C TYR A 234 -24.85 5.77 -6.03
N PRO A 235 -25.37 4.62 -5.56
CA PRO A 235 -26.37 4.61 -4.49
C PRO A 235 -25.72 4.78 -3.10
N GLU A 236 -25.98 5.91 -2.43
CA GLU A 236 -25.89 5.99 -0.97
C GLU A 236 -27.16 5.38 -0.37
N THR A 237 -27.07 4.14 0.11
CA THR A 237 -28.09 3.56 0.98
C THR A 237 -27.83 4.00 2.42
N CYS A 238 -28.42 5.13 2.82
CA CYS A 238 -28.56 5.50 4.22
C CYS A 238 -29.61 4.60 4.90
N TYR A 239 -29.18 3.61 5.70
CA TYR A 239 -30.07 2.96 6.66
C TYR A 239 -30.15 3.78 7.95
N ARG A 240 -31.34 4.36 8.19
CA ARG A 240 -31.71 4.98 9.47
C ARG A 240 -32.13 3.86 10.42
N GLN A 241 -31.28 3.49 11.38
CA GLN A 241 -31.66 2.56 12.45
C GLN A 241 -32.59 3.25 13.44
N SER A 242 -33.87 2.86 13.44
CA SER A 242 -34.82 3.11 14.53
C SER A 242 -34.62 2.08 15.63
N LYS A 243 -34.56 2.54 16.89
CA LYS A 243 -34.52 1.69 18.10
C LYS A 243 -35.69 0.69 18.11
N PRO A 244 -35.47 -0.58 18.50
CA PRO A 244 -36.58 -1.48 18.82
C PRO A 244 -37.08 -1.27 20.25
N GLU A 245 -38.40 -1.10 20.39
CA GLU A 245 -39.13 -1.16 21.65
C GLU A 245 -39.24 -2.61 22.15
N ASN A 246 -39.08 -2.78 23.46
CA ASN A 246 -39.29 -4.03 24.18
C ASN A 246 -40.75 -4.49 24.11
N ARG A 247 -40.99 -5.72 23.66
CA ARG A 247 -42.19 -6.49 24.04
C ARG A 247 -41.83 -7.93 24.37
N HIS A 248 -41.99 -8.26 25.64
CA HIS A 248 -42.08 -9.61 26.19
C HIS A 248 -43.16 -10.43 25.47
N ARG A 249 -42.90 -11.72 25.25
CA ARG A 249 -43.89 -12.79 25.42
C ARG A 249 -43.22 -14.18 25.51
N ASN A 250 -43.74 -14.93 26.47
CA ASN A 250 -43.45 -16.32 26.85
C ASN A 250 -43.76 -17.35 25.76
N ALA A 251 -43.05 -18.48 25.81
CA ALA A 251 -43.53 -19.87 25.83
C ALA A 251 -42.27 -20.77 25.84
N GLY A 252 -42.15 -21.88 26.59
CA GLY A 252 -43.16 -22.80 27.05
C GLY A 252 -42.88 -24.16 26.41
N ILE A 253 -42.32 -25.06 27.23
CA ILE A 253 -42.14 -26.53 27.10
C ILE A 253 -41.33 -27.01 25.89
#